data_AF-A0A317IJ35-F1
#
_entry.id   AF-A0A317IJ35-F1
#
_cell.length_a   1.000
_cell.length_b   1.000
_cell.length_c   1.000
_cell.angle_alpha   90.00
_cell.angle_beta   90.00
_cell.angle_gamma   90.00
#
_symmetry.space_group_name_H-M   'P 1'
#
loop_
_entity.id
_entity.type
_entity.pdbx_description
1 polymer ?
#
loop_
_entity_poly.entity_id
_entity_poly.type
_entity_poly.pdbx_seq_one_letter_code
_entity_poly.pdbx_strand_id
1 'polypeptide(L)'
;MTIATTLFASLLLALPPAGAAVCDPKGLRGAYGLSLTGSTAIGGQTRPVAVLGRLVFDDAGNLSGYVSASFTGLILGNPVTGKYETHADCSVAWSLQDDSGGFQHFTGTMSDDGGRAGFRQIDPGGAQSGILLRTMDRCSESALAGKFHFMTSGSTVDVDTAVESDYISDSGLLIADGTGGLSFTTGADEPVLTAGTYEVQDDCFGELVLELLEGGNKKATRHFRVILVEKGRALGIQTDPGTIVALQLVGAN
;
A
#
# COMPACT_ATOMS: atom_id res chain seq x y z
N MET A 1 -10.07 -74.57 12.06
CA MET A 1 -10.52 -73.31 11.45
C MET A 1 -10.22 -72.21 12.45
N THR A 2 -9.07 -71.55 12.30
CA THR A 2 -8.47 -70.68 13.32
C THR A 2 -8.72 -69.23 12.90
N ILE A 3 -9.51 -68.49 13.68
CA ILE A 3 -9.85 -67.09 13.39
C ILE A 3 -8.74 -66.22 13.98
N ALA A 4 -7.99 -65.54 13.11
CA ALA A 4 -6.97 -64.57 13.50
C ALA A 4 -7.64 -63.20 13.70
N THR A 5 -7.67 -62.72 14.95
CA THR A 5 -8.20 -61.41 15.31
C THR A 5 -7.13 -60.35 15.05
N THR A 6 -7.23 -59.63 13.93
CA THR A 6 -6.39 -58.45 13.65
C THR A 6 -6.84 -57.26 14.48
N LEU A 7 -5.96 -56.80 15.37
CA LEU A 7 -6.13 -55.58 16.17
C LEU A 7 -5.82 -54.36 15.28
N PHE A 8 -6.84 -53.55 14.97
CA PHE A 8 -6.66 -52.27 14.26
C PHE A 8 -6.20 -51.21 15.28
N ALA A 9 -4.92 -50.87 15.25
CA ALA A 9 -4.39 -49.75 16.02
C ALA A 9 -4.78 -48.43 15.34
N SER A 10 -5.76 -47.71 15.89
CA SER A 10 -6.13 -46.36 15.45
C SER A 10 -5.02 -45.37 15.80
N LEU A 11 -4.23 -45.01 14.79
CA LEU A 11 -3.23 -43.94 14.90
C LEU A 11 -3.96 -42.59 14.90
N LEU A 12 -4.19 -42.02 16.09
CA LEU A 12 -4.60 -40.62 16.25
C LEU A 12 -3.43 -39.73 15.80
N LEU A 13 -3.51 -39.17 14.60
CA LEU A 13 -2.64 -38.05 14.21
C LEU A 13 -2.97 -36.87 15.13
N ALA A 14 -2.12 -36.62 16.12
CA ALA A 14 -2.13 -35.35 16.83
C ALA A 14 -1.72 -34.26 15.84
N LEU A 15 -2.68 -33.49 15.33
CA LEU A 15 -2.35 -32.24 14.66
C LEU A 15 -1.63 -31.37 15.70
N PRO A 16 -0.45 -30.81 15.38
CA PRO A 16 0.15 -29.82 16.26
C PRO A 16 -0.87 -28.68 16.44
N PRO A 17 -1.05 -28.17 17.66
CA PRO A 17 -1.91 -27.01 17.86
C PRO A 17 -1.40 -25.91 16.93
N ALA A 18 -2.31 -25.31 16.16
CA ALA A 18 -2.01 -24.07 15.45
C ALA A 18 -1.60 -23.06 16.53
N GLY A 19 -0.29 -22.83 16.67
CA GLY A 19 0.21 -21.86 17.63
C GLY A 19 -0.38 -20.51 17.29
N ALA A 20 -1.03 -19.86 18.26
CA ALA A 20 -1.39 -18.45 18.11
C ALA A 20 -0.11 -17.69 17.72
N ALA A 21 -0.17 -16.87 16.67
CA ALA A 21 0.97 -16.04 16.31
C ALA A 21 1.31 -15.15 17.52
N VAL A 22 2.57 -15.21 17.96
CA VAL A 22 3.08 -14.36 19.03
C VAL A 22 3.96 -13.31 18.36
N CYS A 23 3.52 -12.06 18.44
CA CYS A 23 4.29 -10.93 17.94
C CYS A 23 5.06 -10.24 19.06
N ASP A 24 6.22 -9.68 18.74
CA ASP A 24 6.86 -8.68 19.59
C ASP A 24 6.04 -7.38 19.50
N PRO A 25 5.48 -6.83 20.60
CA PRO A 25 4.81 -5.53 20.58
C PRO A 25 5.69 -4.41 20.00
N LYS A 26 7.01 -4.49 20.15
CA LYS A 26 7.92 -3.50 19.56
C LYS A 26 8.16 -3.68 18.07
N GLY A 27 7.59 -4.72 17.46
CA GLY A 27 7.75 -5.08 16.06
C GLY A 27 7.32 -3.97 15.10
N LEU A 28 6.34 -3.13 15.46
CA LEU A 28 5.87 -2.03 14.60
C LEU A 28 6.72 -0.76 14.68
N ARG A 29 7.78 -0.71 15.50
CA ARG A 29 8.64 0.48 15.59
C ARG A 29 9.31 0.78 14.26
N GLY A 30 9.36 2.06 13.90
CA GLY A 30 10.07 2.57 12.71
C GLY A 30 9.15 3.19 11.69
N ALA A 31 9.68 3.41 10.47
CA ALA A 31 8.96 4.04 9.38
C ALA A 31 8.19 3.02 8.53
N TYR A 32 6.97 3.38 8.11
CA TYR A 32 6.11 2.59 7.24
C TYR A 32 5.51 3.45 6.15
N GLY A 33 5.48 2.92 4.93
CA GLY A 33 4.57 3.38 3.89
C GLY A 33 3.15 2.89 4.21
N LEU A 34 2.18 3.78 4.07
CA LEU A 34 0.76 3.53 4.24
C LEU A 34 0.07 3.59 2.88
N SER A 35 -0.81 2.63 2.61
CA SER A 35 -1.82 2.75 1.56
C SER A 35 -3.19 2.34 2.09
N LEU A 36 -4.23 3.08 1.75
CA LEU A 36 -5.62 2.81 2.10
C LEU A 36 -6.50 3.19 0.93
N THR A 37 -7.33 2.27 0.46
CA THR A 37 -8.24 2.50 -0.67
C THR A 37 -9.64 2.03 -0.34
N GLY A 38 -10.62 2.54 -1.08
CA GLY A 38 -12.00 2.09 -0.99
C GLY A 38 -12.96 3.24 -1.19
N SER A 39 -14.07 3.21 -0.45
CA SER A 39 -15.03 4.30 -0.40
C SER A 39 -15.17 4.82 1.01
N THR A 40 -15.46 6.10 1.14
CA THR A 40 -15.74 6.75 2.41
C THR A 40 -17.00 7.63 2.31
N ALA A 41 -17.81 7.60 3.37
CA ALA A 41 -18.93 8.53 3.57
C ALA A 41 -18.57 9.65 4.57
N ILE A 42 -17.30 9.74 4.97
CA ILE A 42 -16.81 10.86 5.77
C ILE A 42 -16.94 12.13 4.91
N GLY A 43 -17.65 13.13 5.44
CA GLY A 43 -17.98 14.34 4.69
C GLY A 43 -19.29 14.27 3.89
N GLY A 44 -20.08 13.20 4.01
CA GLY A 44 -21.44 13.14 3.49
C GLY A 44 -21.72 11.93 2.60
N GLN A 45 -21.87 12.16 1.29
CA GLN A 45 -22.14 11.09 0.33
C GLN A 45 -20.95 10.14 0.23
N THR A 46 -21.21 8.84 0.07
CA THR A 46 -20.16 7.84 -0.19
C THR A 46 -19.42 8.18 -1.48
N ARG A 47 -18.10 8.37 -1.40
CA ARG A 47 -17.21 8.64 -2.54
C ARG A 47 -15.96 7.75 -2.47
N PRO A 48 -15.36 7.40 -3.62
CA PRO A 48 -14.08 6.72 -3.65
C PRO A 48 -12.96 7.56 -3.01
N VAL A 49 -11.98 6.90 -2.42
CA VAL A 49 -10.80 7.51 -1.81
C VAL A 49 -9.57 6.60 -1.99
N ALA A 50 -8.42 7.23 -2.23
CA ALA A 50 -7.13 6.56 -2.23
C ALA A 50 -6.15 7.39 -1.38
N VAL A 51 -5.49 6.75 -0.43
CA VAL A 51 -4.62 7.38 0.54
C VAL A 51 -3.24 6.75 0.46
N LEU A 52 -2.22 7.59 0.56
CA LEU A 52 -0.81 7.25 0.59
C LEU A 52 -0.15 8.01 1.73
N GLY A 53 0.77 7.41 2.46
CA GLY A 53 1.52 8.17 3.45
C GLY A 53 2.79 7.51 3.90
N ARG A 54 3.50 8.23 4.77
CA ARG A 54 4.63 7.71 5.54
C ARG A 54 4.37 8.01 7.00
N LEU A 55 4.31 6.97 7.81
CA LEU A 55 4.14 7.05 9.26
C LEU A 55 5.39 6.53 9.97
N VAL A 56 5.78 7.17 11.06
CA VAL A 56 6.89 6.78 11.92
C VAL A 56 6.35 6.49 13.31
N PHE A 57 6.49 5.25 13.76
CA PHE A 57 6.05 4.75 15.06
C PHE A 57 7.24 4.74 16.04
N ASP A 58 7.12 5.46 17.15
CA ASP A 58 8.20 5.63 18.14
C ASP A 58 8.10 4.69 19.35
N ASP A 59 9.16 4.59 20.15
CA ASP A 59 9.19 3.72 21.34
C ASP A 59 8.24 4.14 22.48
N ALA A 60 7.64 5.34 22.39
CA ALA A 60 6.77 5.92 23.42
C ALA A 60 5.27 5.80 23.08
N GLY A 61 4.92 5.08 22.01
CA GLY A 61 3.53 4.91 21.58
C GLY A 61 2.96 6.12 20.84
N ASN A 62 3.82 7.01 20.34
CA ASN A 62 3.43 8.08 19.42
C ASN A 62 3.68 7.67 17.98
N LEU A 63 2.95 8.31 17.08
CA LEU A 63 3.26 8.31 15.67
C LEU A 63 3.30 9.73 15.12
N SER A 64 4.07 9.90 14.06
CA SER A 64 4.11 11.12 13.26
C SER A 64 4.26 10.78 11.78
N GLY A 65 3.92 11.70 10.88
CA GLY A 65 4.09 11.43 9.46
C GLY A 65 3.46 12.46 8.54
N TYR A 66 3.36 12.08 7.28
CA TYR A 66 2.67 12.84 6.25
C TYR A 66 1.78 11.91 5.44
N VAL A 67 0.56 12.36 5.16
CA VAL A 67 -0.44 11.58 4.41
C VAL A 67 -0.97 12.45 3.27
N SER A 68 -1.12 11.83 2.11
CA SER A 68 -1.81 12.37 0.94
C SER A 68 -3.03 11.53 0.64
N ALA A 69 -4.16 12.17 0.34
CA ALA A 69 -5.40 11.52 -0.04
C ALA A 69 -5.87 12.10 -1.37
N SER A 70 -6.15 11.23 -2.34
CA SER A 70 -7.04 11.56 -3.45
C SER A 70 -8.48 11.37 -2.99
N PHE A 71 -9.17 12.49 -2.81
CA PHE A 71 -10.60 12.53 -2.50
C PHE A 71 -11.31 13.27 -3.62
N THR A 72 -12.30 12.60 -4.23
CA THR A 72 -13.06 13.15 -5.37
C THR A 72 -12.18 13.70 -6.50
N GLY A 73 -11.02 13.07 -6.75
CA GLY A 73 -10.10 13.47 -7.81
C GLY A 73 -9.23 14.69 -7.49
N LEU A 74 -9.24 15.17 -6.24
CA LEU A 74 -8.36 16.22 -5.73
C LEU A 74 -7.36 15.63 -4.74
N ILE A 75 -6.10 16.03 -4.85
CA ILE A 75 -5.06 15.63 -3.90
C ILE A 75 -5.02 16.60 -2.72
N LEU A 76 -5.28 16.05 -1.54
CA LEU A 76 -5.12 16.70 -0.25
C LEU A 76 -3.92 16.09 0.46
N GLY A 77 -3.20 16.86 1.27
CA GLY A 77 -2.13 16.31 2.08
C GLY A 77 -1.81 17.16 3.29
N ASN A 78 -1.60 16.51 4.43
CA ASN A 78 -1.30 17.16 5.70
C ASN A 78 -0.27 16.34 6.48
N PRO A 79 0.57 17.00 7.30
CA PRO A 79 1.26 16.30 8.37
C PRO A 79 0.23 15.72 9.35
N VAL A 80 0.59 14.60 9.98
CA VAL A 80 -0.24 13.94 10.98
C VAL A 80 0.58 13.57 12.20
N THR A 81 -0.07 13.59 13.35
CA THR A 81 0.46 13.05 14.62
C THR A 81 -0.54 12.09 15.22
N GLY A 82 -0.14 11.28 16.19
CA GLY A 82 -1.07 10.35 16.80
C GLY A 82 -0.50 9.46 17.87
N LYS A 83 -1.30 8.46 18.24
CA LYS A 83 -0.96 7.44 19.23
C LYS A 83 -1.18 6.06 18.65
N TYR A 84 -0.40 5.09 19.11
CA TYR A 84 -0.59 3.70 18.74
C TYR A 84 -0.34 2.74 19.90
N GLU A 85 -0.98 1.59 19.83
CA GLU A 85 -0.85 0.49 20.76
C GLU A 85 -0.74 -0.83 19.98
N THR A 86 0.16 -1.70 20.44
CA THR A 86 0.44 -3.02 19.85
C THR A 86 0.37 -4.07 20.94
N HIS A 87 -0.14 -5.25 20.59
CA HIS A 87 -0.31 -6.35 21.52
C HIS A 87 0.44 -7.60 21.06
N ALA A 88 0.69 -8.52 22.00
CA ALA A 88 1.44 -9.76 21.75
C ALA A 88 0.68 -10.75 20.84
N ASP A 89 -0.63 -10.56 20.66
CA ASP A 89 -1.47 -11.30 19.72
C ASP A 89 -1.48 -10.70 18.30
N CYS A 90 -0.51 -9.82 18.02
CA CYS A 90 -0.33 -9.11 16.75
C CYS A 90 -1.41 -8.06 16.44
N SER A 91 -2.36 -7.81 17.35
CA SER A 91 -3.32 -6.72 17.17
C SER A 91 -2.64 -5.36 17.36
N VAL A 92 -3.07 -4.39 16.55
CA VAL A 92 -2.62 -3.00 16.63
C VAL A 92 -3.82 -2.07 16.51
N ALA A 93 -3.79 -0.97 17.26
CA ALA A 93 -4.71 0.15 17.11
C ALA A 93 -3.92 1.45 17.05
N TRP A 94 -4.40 2.42 16.29
CA TRP A 94 -3.82 3.76 16.28
C TRP A 94 -4.85 4.81 15.91
N SER A 95 -4.49 6.05 16.20
CA SER A 95 -5.21 7.23 15.74
C SER A 95 -4.29 8.20 15.03
N LEU A 96 -4.84 8.92 14.06
CA LEU A 96 -4.18 10.04 13.40
C LEU A 96 -4.96 11.32 13.71
N GLN A 97 -4.23 12.41 13.88
CA GLN A 97 -4.75 13.77 13.99
C GLN A 97 -4.03 14.65 12.96
N ASP A 98 -4.80 15.36 12.14
CA ASP A 98 -4.29 16.35 11.20
C ASP A 98 -4.33 17.78 11.79
N ASP A 99 -3.79 18.76 11.05
CA ASP A 99 -3.73 20.15 11.47
C ASP A 99 -5.10 20.84 11.61
N SER A 100 -6.17 20.24 11.10
CA SER A 100 -7.55 20.71 11.34
C SER A 100 -8.07 20.30 12.72
N GLY A 101 -7.34 19.42 13.41
CA GLY A 101 -7.73 18.82 14.68
C GLY A 101 -8.64 17.58 14.53
N GLY A 102 -8.92 17.15 13.31
CA GLY A 102 -9.74 15.98 13.01
C GLY A 102 -9.03 14.68 13.39
N PHE A 103 -9.74 13.75 14.02
CA PHE A 103 -9.23 12.43 14.39
C PHE A 103 -9.72 11.33 13.46
N GLN A 104 -8.85 10.38 13.18
CA GLN A 104 -9.15 9.14 12.47
C GLN A 104 -8.66 7.95 13.29
N HIS A 105 -9.43 6.88 13.37
CA HIS A 105 -9.13 5.70 14.18
C HIS A 105 -9.01 4.46 13.32
N PHE A 106 -8.03 3.61 13.65
CA PHE A 106 -7.70 2.43 12.88
C PHE A 106 -7.44 1.24 13.79
N THR A 107 -7.70 0.06 13.26
CA THR A 107 -7.28 -1.21 13.87
C THR A 107 -6.76 -2.15 12.80
N GLY A 108 -5.80 -3.00 13.17
CA GLY A 108 -5.17 -3.91 12.25
C GLY A 108 -4.50 -5.09 12.93
N THR A 109 -3.82 -5.87 12.10
CA THR A 109 -3.03 -7.02 12.50
C THR A 109 -1.67 -6.94 11.80
N MET A 110 -0.60 -6.96 12.60
CA MET A 110 0.78 -6.96 12.10
C MET A 110 1.29 -8.37 11.83
N SER A 111 2.27 -8.50 10.95
CA SER A 111 3.02 -9.75 10.80
C SER A 111 3.91 -9.99 12.02
N ASP A 112 4.30 -11.25 12.20
CA ASP A 112 5.26 -11.71 13.19
C ASP A 112 6.61 -10.97 13.11
N ASP A 113 7.10 -10.68 11.91
CA ASP A 113 8.31 -9.89 11.67
C ASP A 113 8.11 -8.36 11.81
N GLY A 114 6.87 -7.90 12.06
CA GLY A 114 6.50 -6.49 12.11
C GLY A 114 6.72 -5.73 10.80
N GLY A 115 7.11 -6.38 9.70
CA GLY A 115 7.40 -5.74 8.41
C GLY A 115 6.16 -5.26 7.65
N ARG A 116 4.97 -5.70 8.06
CA ARG A 116 3.68 -5.35 7.45
C ARG A 116 2.56 -5.35 8.49
N ALA A 117 1.52 -4.56 8.25
CA ALA A 117 0.25 -4.70 8.95
C ALA A 117 -0.92 -4.43 8.01
N GLY A 118 -1.91 -5.30 8.02
CA GLY A 118 -3.21 -5.04 7.37
C GLY A 118 -4.12 -4.31 8.34
N PHE A 119 -4.87 -3.31 7.90
CA PHE A 119 -5.71 -2.51 8.79
C PHE A 119 -7.00 -2.03 8.13
N ARG A 120 -7.89 -1.46 8.95
CA ARG A 120 -9.11 -0.79 8.52
C ARG A 120 -9.33 0.48 9.34
N GLN A 121 -9.97 1.47 8.74
CA GLN A 121 -10.51 2.59 9.50
C GLN A 121 -11.77 2.13 10.24
N ILE A 122 -11.93 2.58 11.49
CA ILE A 122 -13.05 2.20 12.35
C ILE A 122 -14.02 3.36 12.63
N ASP A 123 -13.70 4.55 12.11
CA ASP A 123 -14.64 5.68 12.14
C ASP A 123 -15.88 5.38 11.29
N PRO A 124 -17.06 5.87 11.69
CA PRO A 124 -18.27 5.76 10.88
C PRO A 124 -18.05 6.30 9.45
N GLY A 125 -18.30 5.45 8.45
CA GLY A 125 -18.12 5.81 7.05
C GLY A 125 -16.67 5.82 6.56
N GLY A 126 -15.69 5.37 7.36
CA GLY A 126 -14.29 5.29 6.95
C GLY A 126 -14.00 4.23 5.87
N ALA A 127 -12.85 4.37 5.21
CA ALA A 127 -12.39 3.41 4.20
C ALA A 127 -11.97 2.08 4.83
N GLN A 128 -12.25 0.98 4.14
CA GLN A 128 -12.38 -0.31 4.81
C GLN A 128 -11.10 -1.13 4.91
N SER A 129 -10.08 -0.90 4.07
CA SER A 129 -8.88 -1.74 4.10
C SER A 129 -7.64 -1.02 3.61
N GLY A 130 -6.58 -1.08 4.42
CA GLY A 130 -5.28 -0.54 4.11
C GLY A 130 -4.16 -1.47 4.52
N ILE A 131 -2.95 -1.09 4.14
CA ILE A 131 -1.71 -1.79 4.45
C ILE A 131 -0.63 -0.81 4.91
N LEU A 132 0.10 -1.20 5.94
CA LEU A 132 1.38 -0.65 6.32
C LEU A 132 2.47 -1.59 5.82
N LEU A 133 3.49 -1.06 5.17
CA LEU A 133 4.70 -1.78 4.77
C LEU A 133 5.92 -1.02 5.27
N ARG A 134 6.85 -1.71 5.93
CA ARG A 134 8.08 -1.09 6.44
C ARG A 134 8.82 -0.36 5.32
N THR A 135 9.28 0.85 5.59
CA THR A 135 10.11 1.64 4.69
C THR A 135 11.48 1.89 5.32
N MET A 136 12.40 2.41 4.51
CA MET A 136 13.73 2.79 4.91
C MET A 136 13.70 4.13 5.66
N ASP A 137 14.73 4.37 6.47
CA ASP A 137 14.90 5.67 7.13
C ASP A 137 15.15 6.78 6.12
N ARG A 138 15.91 6.44 5.06
CA ARG A 138 16.24 7.32 3.94
C ARG A 138 16.20 6.59 2.62
N CYS A 139 15.92 7.32 1.54
CA CYS A 139 15.86 6.79 0.18
C CYS A 139 16.62 7.65 -0.84
N SER A 140 16.85 7.04 -2.01
CA SER A 140 17.40 7.66 -3.21
C SER A 140 16.87 6.90 -4.44
N GLU A 141 17.14 7.38 -5.65
CA GLU A 141 16.68 6.75 -6.89
C GLU A 141 17.15 5.31 -7.03
N SER A 142 18.35 5.01 -6.52
CA SER A 142 18.91 3.66 -6.53
C SER A 142 18.11 2.68 -5.67
N ALA A 143 17.33 3.17 -4.71
CA ALA A 143 16.47 2.32 -3.87
C ALA A 143 15.27 1.74 -4.65
N LEU A 144 14.91 2.33 -5.80
CA LEU A 144 13.88 1.79 -6.69
C LEU A 144 14.47 0.92 -7.81
N ALA A 145 15.79 0.74 -7.92
CA ALA A 145 16.38 -0.04 -9.01
C ALA A 145 15.88 -1.49 -9.03
N GLY A 146 15.42 -1.97 -10.19
CA GLY A 146 14.98 -3.36 -10.33
C GLY A 146 13.87 -3.58 -11.35
N LYS A 147 13.34 -4.81 -11.34
CA LYS A 147 12.18 -5.23 -12.12
C LYS A 147 10.98 -5.39 -11.20
N PHE A 148 9.82 -4.90 -11.65
CA PHE A 148 8.59 -4.89 -10.87
C PHE A 148 7.40 -5.35 -11.68
N HIS A 149 6.52 -6.11 -11.07
CA HIS A 149 5.12 -6.13 -11.46
C HIS A 149 4.47 -4.85 -10.94
N PHE A 150 3.97 -4.02 -11.85
CA PHE A 150 3.13 -2.89 -11.48
C PHE A 150 1.67 -3.26 -11.61
N MET A 151 0.85 -2.72 -10.72
CA MET A 151 -0.60 -2.79 -10.77
C MET A 151 -1.17 -1.42 -10.44
N THR A 152 -2.07 -0.92 -11.27
CA THR A 152 -2.88 0.25 -10.95
C THR A 152 -4.34 -0.13 -10.89
N SER A 153 -5.06 0.34 -9.88
CA SER A 153 -6.50 0.12 -9.79
C SER A 153 -7.23 1.27 -9.11
N GLY A 154 -8.44 1.54 -9.57
CA GLY A 154 -9.28 2.60 -9.03
C GLY A 154 -10.18 3.17 -10.10
N SER A 155 -10.55 4.44 -9.97
CA SER A 155 -11.55 5.04 -10.85
C SER A 155 -11.21 6.47 -11.24
N THR A 156 -11.77 6.91 -12.36
CA THR A 156 -11.85 8.32 -12.72
C THR A 156 -13.17 8.90 -12.21
N VAL A 157 -13.15 10.18 -11.88
CA VAL A 157 -14.31 10.95 -11.45
C VAL A 157 -14.34 12.29 -12.17
N ASP A 158 -15.54 12.77 -12.44
CA ASP A 158 -15.75 14.16 -12.82
C ASP A 158 -15.41 15.07 -11.63
N VAL A 159 -14.49 16.01 -11.81
CA VAL A 159 -13.96 16.84 -10.70
C VAL A 159 -15.01 17.78 -10.12
N ASP A 160 -16.01 18.17 -10.90
CA ASP A 160 -17.04 19.13 -10.47
C ASP A 160 -18.19 18.45 -9.72
N THR A 161 -18.58 17.24 -10.16
CA THR A 161 -19.72 16.48 -9.62
C THR A 161 -19.31 15.32 -8.71
N ALA A 162 -18.01 14.99 -8.72
CA ALA A 162 -17.40 13.83 -8.08
C ALA A 162 -18.00 12.47 -8.51
N VAL A 163 -18.76 12.45 -9.62
CA VAL A 163 -19.41 11.23 -10.13
C VAL A 163 -18.37 10.36 -10.81
N GLU A 164 -18.36 9.08 -10.46
CA GLU A 164 -17.46 8.10 -11.06
C GLU A 164 -17.79 7.90 -12.55
N SER A 165 -16.76 8.01 -13.39
CA SER A 165 -16.88 7.96 -14.85
C SER A 165 -16.42 6.63 -15.42
N ASP A 166 -15.23 6.16 -15.06
CA ASP A 166 -14.63 4.93 -15.58
C ASP A 166 -13.80 4.22 -14.51
N TYR A 167 -13.59 2.92 -14.71
CA TYR A 167 -12.71 2.10 -13.87
C TYR A 167 -11.37 1.87 -14.57
N ILE A 168 -10.28 2.04 -13.83
CA ILE A 168 -8.91 1.82 -14.28
C ILE A 168 -8.40 0.54 -13.64
N SER A 169 -7.84 -0.35 -14.47
CA SER A 169 -7.12 -1.54 -14.02
C SER A 169 -6.05 -1.91 -15.04
N ASP A 170 -4.81 -1.51 -14.76
CA ASP A 170 -3.65 -1.80 -15.61
C ASP A 170 -2.63 -2.62 -14.83
N SER A 171 -1.90 -3.47 -15.54
CA SER A 171 -0.77 -4.20 -14.96
C SER A 171 0.26 -4.55 -16.01
N GLY A 172 1.50 -4.75 -15.58
CA GLY A 172 2.60 -5.14 -16.47
C GLY A 172 3.93 -5.23 -15.74
N LEU A 173 5.00 -5.34 -16.52
CA LEU A 173 6.36 -5.36 -16.01
C LEU A 173 7.05 -4.01 -16.27
N LEU A 174 7.55 -3.42 -15.20
CA LEU A 174 8.27 -2.16 -15.18
C LEU A 174 9.72 -2.41 -14.75
N ILE A 175 10.66 -1.74 -15.39
CA ILE A 175 12.08 -1.71 -15.01
C ILE A 175 12.41 -0.29 -14.60
N ALA A 176 12.96 -0.12 -13.40
CA ALA A 176 13.57 1.13 -12.97
C ALA A 176 15.10 0.96 -12.96
N ASP A 177 15.80 1.91 -13.58
CA ASP A 177 17.24 1.80 -13.82
C ASP A 177 18.14 2.16 -12.60
N GLY A 178 17.55 2.71 -11.53
CA GLY A 178 18.28 3.19 -10.37
C GLY A 178 18.80 4.62 -10.49
N THR A 179 18.52 5.30 -11.61
CA THR A 179 19.01 6.64 -11.96
C THR A 179 17.91 7.59 -12.45
N GLY A 180 16.63 7.18 -12.37
CA GLY A 180 15.48 8.01 -12.70
C GLY A 180 14.76 7.63 -14.00
N GLY A 181 15.19 6.60 -14.71
CA GLY A 181 14.56 6.10 -15.93
C GLY A 181 13.65 4.90 -15.67
N LEU A 182 12.49 4.89 -16.34
CA LEU A 182 11.54 3.78 -16.35
C LEU A 182 11.40 3.18 -17.74
N SER A 183 11.25 1.87 -17.81
CA SER A 183 10.93 1.16 -19.05
C SER A 183 9.95 0.00 -18.85
N PHE A 184 9.12 -0.28 -19.84
CA PHE A 184 8.27 -1.46 -19.87
C PHE A 184 9.00 -2.61 -20.56
N THR A 185 8.73 -3.82 -20.10
CA THR A 185 9.11 -5.06 -20.79
C THR A 185 7.89 -5.95 -20.91
N THR A 186 7.76 -6.67 -22.03
CA THR A 186 6.70 -7.65 -22.26
C THR A 186 7.22 -9.10 -22.20
N GLY A 187 8.51 -9.30 -21.89
CA GLY A 187 9.15 -10.61 -21.83
C GLY A 187 10.67 -10.55 -22.01
N ALA A 188 11.35 -11.69 -21.86
CA ALA A 188 12.82 -11.77 -21.93
C ALA A 188 13.41 -11.39 -23.31
N ASP A 189 12.64 -11.56 -24.39
CA ASP A 189 13.07 -11.37 -25.78
C ASP A 189 12.36 -10.20 -26.48
N GLU A 190 11.58 -9.40 -25.75
CA GLU A 190 10.79 -8.30 -26.31
C GLU A 190 11.47 -6.94 -26.12
N PRO A 191 11.20 -5.95 -26.99
CA PRO A 191 11.83 -4.65 -26.91
C PRO A 191 11.46 -3.95 -25.60
N VAL A 192 12.48 -3.46 -24.91
CA VAL A 192 12.33 -2.55 -23.77
C VAL A 192 11.81 -1.21 -24.31
N LEU A 193 10.63 -0.81 -23.87
CA LEU A 193 9.99 0.44 -24.29
C LEU A 193 10.18 1.49 -23.20
N THR A 194 10.57 2.72 -23.57
CA THR A 194 10.60 3.83 -22.61
C THR A 194 9.21 4.02 -21.99
N ALA A 195 9.16 3.92 -20.66
CA ALA A 195 7.94 4.03 -19.88
C ALA A 195 7.80 5.39 -19.18
N GLY A 196 8.90 6.12 -18.98
CA GLY A 196 8.88 7.44 -18.37
C GLY A 196 10.03 7.63 -17.38
N THR A 197 9.80 8.40 -16.32
CA THR A 197 10.83 8.83 -15.37
C THR A 197 10.36 8.77 -13.92
N TYR A 198 11.30 8.85 -12.99
CA TYR A 198 11.00 8.97 -11.57
C TYR A 198 12.05 9.77 -10.80
N GLU A 199 11.63 10.38 -9.70
CA GLU A 199 12.49 11.07 -8.73
C GLU A 199 12.15 10.58 -7.32
N VAL A 200 13.16 10.44 -6.46
CA VAL A 200 12.99 9.95 -5.09
C VAL A 200 13.61 10.92 -4.10
N GLN A 201 12.82 11.32 -3.11
CA GLN A 201 13.23 12.18 -2.02
C GLN A 201 13.86 11.37 -0.88
N ASP A 202 14.67 12.04 -0.05
CA ASP A 202 15.37 11.41 1.10
C ASP A 202 14.37 10.81 2.11
N ASP A 203 13.14 11.33 2.19
CA ASP A 203 12.08 10.81 3.06
C ASP A 203 11.29 9.63 2.44
N CYS A 204 11.79 9.06 1.35
CA CYS A 204 11.20 7.93 0.62
C CYS A 204 9.94 8.22 -0.18
N PHE A 205 9.41 9.45 -0.15
CA PHE A 205 8.43 9.84 -1.16
C PHE A 205 9.10 9.99 -2.52
N GLY A 206 8.34 9.76 -3.57
CA GLY A 206 8.80 9.96 -4.93
C GLY A 206 7.67 10.36 -5.86
N GLU A 207 8.07 10.77 -7.06
CA GLU A 207 7.17 11.07 -8.16
C GLU A 207 7.52 10.16 -9.33
N LEU A 208 6.51 9.48 -9.88
CA LEU A 208 6.63 8.66 -11.08
C LEU A 208 5.80 9.29 -12.18
N VAL A 209 6.39 9.41 -13.37
CA VAL A 209 5.70 9.81 -14.59
C VAL A 209 5.71 8.60 -15.52
N LEU A 210 4.52 8.06 -15.82
CA LEU A 210 4.35 6.89 -16.67
C LEU A 210 3.64 7.26 -17.97
N GLU A 211 4.20 6.85 -19.10
CA GLU A 211 3.59 6.92 -20.43
C GLU A 211 2.91 5.59 -20.78
N LEU A 212 1.67 5.42 -20.37
CA LEU A 212 0.89 4.20 -20.61
C LEU A 212 0.20 4.25 -21.97
N LEU A 213 0.02 3.09 -22.62
CA LEU A 213 -0.74 3.00 -23.85
C LEU A 213 -2.24 3.01 -23.55
N GLU A 214 -2.97 3.96 -24.13
CA GLU A 214 -4.42 4.00 -24.21
C GLU A 214 -4.87 3.66 -25.64
N GLY A 215 -6.03 3.01 -25.75
CA GLY A 215 -6.51 2.35 -26.98
C GLY A 215 -6.20 3.11 -28.28
N GLY A 216 -5.77 2.35 -29.31
CA GLY A 216 -5.44 2.91 -30.62
C GLY A 216 -4.04 3.55 -30.71
N ASN A 217 -3.06 3.04 -29.96
CA ASN A 217 -1.66 3.50 -29.92
C ASN A 217 -1.46 4.92 -29.37
N LYS A 218 -2.42 5.45 -28.60
CA LYS A 218 -2.20 6.73 -27.91
C LYS A 218 -1.39 6.48 -26.64
N LYS A 219 -0.45 7.36 -26.34
CA LYS A 219 0.22 7.38 -25.04
C LYS A 219 -0.49 8.39 -24.15
N ALA A 220 -0.81 7.99 -22.93
CA ALA A 220 -1.27 8.87 -21.88
C ALA A 220 -0.22 8.96 -20.79
N THR A 221 0.18 10.18 -20.46
CA THR A 221 1.06 10.46 -19.34
C THR A 221 0.23 10.45 -18.06
N ARG A 222 0.67 9.70 -17.06
CA ARG A 222 0.06 9.64 -15.72
C ARG A 222 1.10 9.95 -14.66
N HIS A 223 0.73 10.78 -13.69
CA HIS A 223 1.61 11.21 -12.60
C HIS A 223 1.21 10.49 -11.31
N PHE A 224 2.17 9.86 -10.65
CA PHE A 224 1.96 9.17 -9.39
C PHE A 224 2.85 9.74 -8.31
N ARG A 225 2.27 10.00 -7.13
CA ARG A 225 3.05 10.10 -5.90
C ARG A 225 3.25 8.70 -5.35
N VAL A 226 4.46 8.36 -4.93
CA VAL A 226 4.80 7.05 -4.37
C VAL A 226 5.49 7.16 -3.02
N ILE A 227 5.44 6.09 -2.25
CA ILE A 227 6.30 5.83 -1.09
C ILE A 227 7.06 4.53 -1.38
N LEU A 228 8.38 4.60 -1.38
CA LEU A 228 9.23 3.41 -1.45
C LEU A 228 9.09 2.63 -0.15
N VAL A 229 9.07 1.31 -0.25
CA VAL A 229 9.01 0.40 0.91
C VAL A 229 10.03 -0.72 0.73
N GLU A 230 10.37 -1.39 1.83
CA GLU A 230 11.42 -2.40 1.84
C GLU A 230 11.19 -3.50 0.79
N LYS A 231 12.31 -4.10 0.37
CA LYS A 231 12.40 -5.14 -0.68
C LYS A 231 12.10 -4.59 -2.08
N GLY A 232 12.47 -3.33 -2.32
CA GLY A 232 12.36 -2.65 -3.62
C GLY A 232 10.91 -2.43 -4.06
N ARG A 233 9.95 -2.39 -3.15
CA ARG A 233 8.54 -2.23 -3.53
C ARG A 233 8.16 -0.76 -3.43
N ALA A 234 7.02 -0.41 -4.00
CA ALA A 234 6.43 0.92 -3.79
C ALA A 234 4.91 0.83 -3.70
N LEU A 235 4.32 1.76 -2.96
CA LEU A 235 2.89 2.05 -2.97
C LEU A 235 2.72 3.45 -3.55
N GLY A 236 1.61 3.74 -4.19
CA GLY A 236 1.38 5.06 -4.77
C GLY A 236 -0.08 5.38 -4.99
N ILE A 237 -0.33 6.64 -5.31
CA ILE A 237 -1.61 7.15 -5.81
C ILE A 237 -1.37 8.02 -7.03
N GLN A 238 -2.28 7.96 -7.99
CA GLN A 238 -2.27 8.88 -9.12
C GLN A 238 -2.64 10.29 -8.63
N THR A 239 -1.98 11.28 -9.19
CA THR A 239 -2.07 12.70 -8.80
C THR A 239 -2.71 13.58 -9.86
N ASP A 240 -3.02 13.01 -11.02
CA ASP A 240 -3.75 13.71 -12.07
C ASP A 240 -5.17 14.06 -11.58
N PRO A 241 -5.69 15.27 -11.92
CA PRO A 241 -7.04 15.66 -11.55
C PRO A 241 -8.10 14.66 -12.02
N GLY A 242 -9.09 14.41 -11.18
CA GLY A 242 -10.18 13.48 -11.51
C GLY A 242 -9.81 12.01 -11.38
N THR A 243 -8.69 11.67 -10.73
CA THR A 243 -8.26 10.27 -10.58
C THR A 243 -8.18 9.85 -9.12
N ILE A 244 -8.71 8.65 -8.84
CA ILE A 244 -8.63 8.00 -7.54
C ILE A 244 -8.12 6.59 -7.81
N VAL A 245 -6.84 6.52 -8.15
CA VAL A 245 -6.16 5.31 -8.59
C VAL A 245 -4.97 5.05 -7.68
N ALA A 246 -4.88 3.85 -7.14
CA ALA A 246 -3.70 3.39 -6.41
C ALA A 246 -2.73 2.67 -7.35
N LEU A 247 -1.45 2.76 -7.04
CA LEU A 247 -0.36 2.05 -7.68
C LEU A 247 0.31 1.12 -6.66
N GLN A 248 0.67 -0.07 -7.09
CA GLN A 248 1.55 -0.97 -6.36
C GLN A 248 2.66 -1.46 -7.27
N LEU A 249 3.91 -1.38 -6.79
CA LEU A 249 5.08 -2.01 -7.40
C LEU A 249 5.55 -3.15 -6.51
N VAL A 250 5.57 -4.36 -7.06
CA VAL A 250 6.05 -5.58 -6.38
C VAL A 250 7.24 -6.13 -7.14
N GLY A 251 8.31 -6.53 -6.45
CA GLY A 251 9.49 -7.12 -7.10
C GLY A 251 9.12 -8.30 -8.00
N ALA A 252 9.64 -8.30 -9.23
CA ALA A 252 9.54 -9.40 -10.18
C ALA A 252 10.81 -10.26 -10.05
N ASN A 253 10.62 -11.55 -9.74
CA ASN A 253 11.71 -12.53 -9.67
C ASN A 253 12.20 -12.92 -11.06
#